data_AF-A0A7C2I6C0-F1
#
_entry.id   AF-A0A7C2I6C0-F1
#
_cell.length_a   1.000
_cell.length_b   1.000
_cell.length_c   1.000
_cell.angle_alpha   90.00
_cell.angle_beta   90.00
_cell.angle_gamma   90.00
#
_symmetry.space_group_name_H-M   'P 1'
#
loop_
_entity.id
_entity.type
_entity.pdbx_description
1 polymer ?
#
loop_
_entity_poly.entity_id
_entity_poly.type
_entity_poly.pdbx_seq_one_letter_code
_entity_poly.pdbx_strand_id
1 'polypeptide(L)'
;MKALRGLSWAAAGAVVVLAVATGGGLLYYEAAGGEACARCHEIRPAVEEWAASTHRSVACSACHGGPLTPDLGFHAGNLRRLARHLRDDIPGQILLTSWRDVERVTERCRTCHQQEYAAWLAGPHSTTYAEIFLDAEHNAKRLLMDDCLRCHGMHFPGSIEDLVAPIATSGPWRLLVPEIAGQPAIPCIACHEMHRRGTPGGRR
;
A
#
# COMPACT_ATOMS: atom_id res chain seq x y z
N MET A 1 20.50 48.19 15.14
CA MET A 1 20.18 47.20 16.21
C MET A 1 18.68 47.03 16.46
N LYS A 2 17.86 48.10 16.61
CA LYS A 2 16.40 47.97 16.82
C LYS A 2 15.65 47.34 15.64
N ALA A 3 15.99 47.70 14.40
CA ALA A 3 15.40 47.13 13.19
C ALA A 3 15.71 45.63 13.02
N LEU A 4 16.95 45.20 13.32
CA LEU A 4 17.33 43.77 13.31
C LEU A 4 16.51 42.97 14.31
N ARG A 5 16.32 43.48 15.54
CA ARG A 5 15.49 42.84 16.56
C ARG A 5 14.03 42.72 16.13
N GLY A 6 13.44 43.78 15.55
CA GLY A 6 12.07 43.75 15.03
C GLY A 6 11.86 42.71 13.93
N LEU A 7 12.86 42.54 13.04
CA LEU A 7 12.85 41.51 12.01
C LEU A 7 12.97 40.09 12.61
N SER A 8 13.76 39.91 13.68
CA SER A 8 13.86 38.63 14.41
C SER A 8 12.54 38.22 15.06
N TRP A 9 11.81 39.17 15.67
CA TRP A 9 10.51 38.89 16.28
C TRP A 9 9.42 38.59 15.23
N ALA A 10 9.44 39.31 14.10
CA ALA A 10 8.53 39.02 12.99
C ALA A 10 8.79 37.64 12.38
N ALA A 11 10.06 37.28 12.16
CA ALA A 11 10.44 35.96 11.69
C ALA A 11 10.05 34.86 12.68
N ALA A 12 10.31 35.05 13.99
CA ALA A 12 9.89 34.10 15.03
C ALA A 12 8.36 33.96 15.09
N GLY A 13 7.62 35.07 14.98
CA GLY A 13 6.15 35.05 14.91
C GLY A 13 5.63 34.29 13.70
N ALA A 14 6.22 34.52 12.51
CA ALA A 14 5.85 33.79 11.30
C ALA A 14 6.13 32.28 11.42
N VAL A 15 7.26 31.90 12.03
CA VAL A 15 7.60 30.49 12.29
C VAL A 15 6.59 29.84 13.23
N VAL A 16 6.20 30.53 14.31
CA VAL A 16 5.19 30.01 15.26
C VAL A 16 3.83 29.85 14.58
N VAL A 17 3.38 30.84 13.81
CA VAL A 17 2.12 30.75 13.07
C VAL A 17 2.15 29.59 12.07
N LEU A 18 3.25 29.43 11.34
CA LEU A 18 3.41 28.32 10.39
C LEU A 18 3.40 26.96 11.11
N ALA A 19 4.09 26.85 12.25
CA ALA A 19 4.13 25.62 13.05
C ALA A 19 2.75 25.26 13.63
N VAL A 20 1.99 26.26 14.10
CA VAL A 20 0.63 26.05 14.61
C VAL A 20 -0.32 25.68 13.48
N ALA A 21 -0.24 26.35 12.33
CA ALA A 21 -1.08 26.05 11.17
C ALA A 21 -0.80 24.65 10.60
N THR A 22 0.47 24.27 10.47
CA THR A 22 0.87 22.94 9.99
C THR A 22 0.54 21.85 11.00
N GLY A 23 0.89 22.03 12.28
CA GLY A 23 0.56 21.08 13.35
C GLY A 23 -0.96 20.92 13.54
N GLY A 24 -1.71 22.02 13.53
CA GLY A 24 -3.17 22.00 13.59
C GLY A 24 -3.80 21.30 12.39
N GLY A 25 -3.27 21.54 11.18
CA GLY A 25 -3.68 20.83 9.97
C GLY A 25 -3.43 19.33 10.08
N LEU A 26 -2.23 18.90 10.45
CA LEU A 26 -1.87 17.49 10.61
C LEU A 26 -2.77 16.78 11.63
N LEU A 27 -3.01 17.40 12.78
CA LEU A 27 -3.91 16.85 13.81
C LEU A 27 -5.37 16.78 13.32
N TYR A 28 -5.83 17.80 12.59
CA TYR A 28 -7.16 17.78 11.98
C TYR A 28 -7.31 16.64 10.97
N TYR A 29 -6.32 16.46 10.09
CA TYR A 29 -6.33 15.39 9.09
C TYR A 29 -6.26 13.99 9.72
N GLU A 30 -5.49 13.82 10.80
CA GLU A 30 -5.46 12.56 11.55
C GLU A 30 -6.81 12.30 12.24
N ALA A 31 -7.38 13.32 12.92
CA ALA A 31 -8.65 13.20 13.63
C ALA A 31 -9.85 13.00 12.69
N ALA A 32 -9.81 13.60 11.49
CA ALA A 32 -10.85 13.43 10.46
C ALA A 32 -10.84 12.01 9.85
N GLY A 33 -9.75 11.25 10.02
CA GLY A 33 -9.64 9.87 9.51
C GLY A 33 -10.03 9.75 8.04
N GLY A 34 -11.02 8.90 7.76
CA GLY A 34 -11.53 8.67 6.40
C GLY A 34 -12.16 9.90 5.74
N GLU A 35 -12.70 10.86 6.49
CA GLU A 35 -13.34 12.05 5.92
C GLU A 35 -12.35 12.96 5.20
N ALA A 36 -11.10 13.02 5.66
CA ALA A 36 -10.05 13.74 4.96
C ALA A 36 -9.76 13.11 3.59
N CYS A 37 -9.71 11.78 3.52
CA CYS A 37 -9.49 11.04 2.28
C CYS A 37 -10.69 11.15 1.32
N ALA A 38 -11.91 11.16 1.86
CA ALA A 38 -13.16 11.26 1.09
C ALA A 38 -13.32 12.60 0.33
N ARG A 39 -12.51 13.62 0.64
CA ARG A 39 -12.50 14.90 -0.10
C ARG A 39 -11.91 14.78 -1.50
N CYS A 40 -11.06 13.78 -1.74
CA CYS A 40 -10.62 13.45 -3.09
C CYS A 40 -11.72 12.62 -3.76
N HIS A 41 -12.28 13.12 -4.86
CA HIS A 41 -13.39 12.45 -5.54
C HIS A 41 -12.97 11.11 -6.17
N GLU A 42 -11.68 10.95 -6.45
CA GLU A 42 -11.07 9.72 -6.94
C GLU A 42 -10.98 8.65 -5.83
N ILE A 43 -10.86 9.06 -4.57
CA ILE A 43 -10.74 8.15 -3.41
C ILE A 43 -12.10 7.85 -2.79
N ARG A 44 -13.10 8.73 -2.98
CA ARG A 44 -14.44 8.62 -2.40
C ARG A 44 -15.08 7.23 -2.59
N PRO A 45 -15.04 6.57 -3.77
CA PRO A 45 -15.63 5.24 -3.92
C PRO A 45 -15.04 4.19 -2.96
N ALA A 46 -13.71 4.21 -2.76
CA ALA A 46 -13.06 3.29 -1.82
C ALA A 46 -13.43 3.58 -0.36
N VAL A 47 -13.69 4.85 -0.02
CA VAL A 47 -14.18 5.22 1.33
C VAL A 47 -15.62 4.74 1.54
N GLU A 48 -16.48 4.83 0.52
CA GLU A 48 -17.85 4.33 0.58
C GLU A 48 -17.89 2.79 0.75
N GLU A 49 -17.02 2.07 0.04
CA GLU A 49 -16.84 0.62 0.23
C GLU A 49 -16.35 0.29 1.64
N TRP A 50 -15.32 1.00 2.12
CA TRP A 50 -14.81 0.84 3.50
C TRP A 50 -15.91 1.08 4.54
N ALA A 51 -16.72 2.13 4.38
CA ALA A 51 -17.81 2.47 5.30
C ALA A 51 -18.86 1.35 5.38
N ALA A 52 -19.03 0.56 4.31
CA ALA A 52 -19.92 -0.60 4.25
C ALA A 52 -19.22 -1.93 4.61
N SER A 53 -17.92 -1.92 4.91
CA SER A 53 -17.11 -3.11 5.14
C SER A 53 -17.16 -3.61 6.60
N THR A 54 -16.57 -4.77 6.84
CA THR A 54 -16.31 -5.27 8.21
C THR A 54 -15.28 -4.42 8.96
N HIS A 55 -14.45 -3.65 8.25
CA HIS A 55 -13.40 -2.80 8.81
C HIS A 55 -13.83 -1.32 8.95
N ARG A 56 -15.11 -0.99 8.78
CA ARG A 56 -15.65 0.39 8.87
C ARG A 56 -15.38 1.12 10.20
N SER A 57 -15.03 0.39 11.25
CA SER A 57 -14.65 0.96 12.55
C SER A 57 -13.13 1.08 12.76
N VAL A 58 -12.33 0.72 11.76
CA VAL A 58 -10.87 0.82 11.77
C VAL A 58 -10.47 2.01 10.89
N ALA A 59 -9.74 2.97 11.47
CA ALA A 59 -9.28 4.14 10.74
C ALA A 59 -8.41 3.74 9.54
N CYS A 60 -8.53 4.47 8.43
CA CYS A 60 -7.76 4.21 7.21
C CYS A 60 -6.24 4.18 7.48
N SER A 61 -5.76 5.02 8.41
CA SER A 61 -4.35 5.12 8.76
C SER A 61 -3.78 3.87 9.42
N ALA A 62 -4.61 3.05 10.05
CA ALA A 62 -4.19 1.77 10.62
C ALA A 62 -3.71 0.78 9.55
N CYS A 63 -4.23 0.88 8.32
CA CYS A 63 -3.86 0.01 7.20
C CYS A 63 -3.02 0.72 6.14
N HIS A 64 -3.32 1.97 5.82
CA HIS A 64 -2.66 2.72 4.73
C HIS A 64 -1.56 3.69 5.20
N GLY A 65 -1.44 3.94 6.50
CA GLY A 65 -0.55 4.96 7.04
C GLY A 65 -1.26 6.30 7.20
N GLY A 66 -0.70 7.17 8.02
CA GLY A 66 -1.32 8.44 8.40
C GLY A 66 -0.39 9.63 8.24
N PRO A 67 -0.94 10.86 8.19
CA PRO A 67 -0.17 12.10 8.19
C PRO A 67 0.89 12.18 9.30
N LEU A 68 0.62 11.58 10.46
CA LEU A 68 1.55 11.56 11.60
C LEU A 68 2.50 10.35 11.60
N THR A 69 2.35 9.40 10.68
CA THR A 69 3.24 8.24 10.60
C THR A 69 4.56 8.61 9.91
N PRO A 70 5.71 8.06 10.33
CA PRO A 70 6.99 8.28 9.65
C PRO A 70 7.14 7.49 8.34
N ASP A 71 6.02 6.99 7.77
CA ASP A 71 6.01 6.21 6.53
C ASP A 71 6.26 7.12 5.32
N LEU A 72 7.53 7.23 4.91
CA LEU A 72 7.93 7.99 3.72
C LEU A 72 7.21 7.53 2.45
N GLY A 73 6.85 6.25 2.36
CA GLY A 73 6.12 5.69 1.22
C GLY A 73 4.70 6.24 1.15
N PHE A 74 4.02 6.36 2.29
CA PHE A 74 2.72 7.02 2.39
C PHE A 74 2.79 8.48 1.91
N HIS A 75 3.75 9.26 2.43
CA HIS A 75 3.88 10.69 2.08
C HIS A 75 4.22 10.89 0.59
N ALA A 76 5.22 10.17 0.08
CA ALA A 76 5.61 10.24 -1.32
C ALA A 76 4.51 9.71 -2.27
N GLY A 77 3.74 8.72 -1.84
CA GLY A 77 2.56 8.21 -2.55
C GLY A 77 1.48 9.28 -2.72
N ASN A 78 1.12 9.95 -1.62
CA ASN A 78 0.12 11.02 -1.65
C ASN A 78 0.57 12.22 -2.51
N LEU A 79 1.84 12.64 -2.42
CA LEU A 79 2.38 13.71 -3.26
C LEU A 79 2.32 13.36 -4.75
N ARG A 80 2.68 12.11 -5.12
CA ARG A 80 2.57 11.65 -6.52
C ARG A 80 1.13 11.63 -7.00
N ARG A 81 0.17 11.21 -6.16
CA ARG A 81 -1.27 11.23 -6.50
C ARG A 81 -1.76 12.65 -6.74
N LEU A 82 -1.40 13.60 -5.87
CA LEU A 82 -1.73 15.01 -6.05
C LEU A 82 -1.14 15.56 -7.35
N ALA A 83 0.14 15.29 -7.62
CA ALA A 83 0.79 15.75 -8.85
C ALA A 83 0.13 15.19 -10.12
N ARG A 84 -0.31 13.92 -10.08
CA ARG A 84 -1.07 13.29 -11.19
C ARG A 84 -2.44 13.92 -11.39
N HIS A 85 -3.19 14.15 -10.31
CA HIS A 85 -4.48 14.85 -10.36
C HIS A 85 -4.35 16.24 -11.01
N LEU A 86 -3.34 17.03 -10.60
CA LEU A 86 -3.11 18.37 -11.16
C LEU A 86 -2.74 18.38 -12.66
N ARG A 87 -2.30 17.23 -13.19
CA ARG A 87 -1.94 17.05 -14.61
C ARG A 87 -3.02 16.31 -15.40
N ASP A 88 -4.16 15.99 -14.78
CA ASP A 88 -5.22 15.16 -15.36
C ASP A 88 -4.73 13.76 -15.81
N ASP A 89 -3.69 13.24 -15.14
CA ASP A 89 -3.10 11.92 -15.35
C ASP A 89 -3.63 10.92 -14.31
N ILE A 90 -4.95 10.76 -14.28
CA ILE A 90 -5.64 9.95 -13.27
C ILE A 90 -5.87 8.53 -13.84
N PRO A 91 -5.36 7.47 -13.19
CA PRO A 91 -5.62 6.11 -13.66
C PRO A 91 -7.11 5.76 -13.48
N GLY A 92 -7.65 4.95 -14.39
CA GLY A 92 -9.05 4.51 -14.31
C GLY A 92 -9.39 3.70 -13.06
N GLN A 93 -8.38 3.14 -12.37
CA GLN A 93 -8.52 2.48 -11.07
C GLN A 93 -7.35 2.84 -10.14
N ILE A 94 -7.63 3.06 -8.86
CA ILE A 94 -6.62 3.34 -7.84
C ILE A 94 -6.29 2.05 -7.12
N LEU A 95 -5.30 1.34 -7.65
CA LEU A 95 -4.85 0.06 -7.11
C LEU A 95 -3.63 0.26 -6.20
N LEU A 96 -3.43 -0.70 -5.29
CA LEU A 96 -2.14 -0.91 -4.64
C LEU A 96 -1.19 -1.57 -5.65
N THR A 97 -0.49 -0.76 -6.44
CA THR A 97 0.36 -1.23 -7.55
C THR A 97 1.82 -1.46 -7.16
N SER A 98 2.23 -0.96 -6.00
CA SER A 98 3.60 -1.12 -5.50
C SER A 98 3.64 -2.32 -4.57
N TRP A 99 4.52 -3.28 -4.86
CA TRP A 99 4.79 -4.42 -3.98
C TRP A 99 5.14 -3.99 -2.55
N ARG A 100 5.81 -2.84 -2.38
CA ARG A 100 6.12 -2.27 -1.05
C ARG A 100 4.88 -1.78 -0.32
N ASP A 101 3.89 -1.28 -1.03
CA ASP A 101 2.65 -0.82 -0.40
C ASP A 101 1.80 -2.02 0.03
N VAL A 102 1.80 -3.09 -0.78
CA VAL A 102 1.16 -4.38 -0.46
C VAL A 102 1.81 -5.05 0.76
N GLU A 103 3.14 -5.08 0.81
CA GLU A 103 3.91 -5.57 1.96
C GLU A 103 3.56 -4.78 3.23
N ARG A 104 3.59 -3.44 3.17
CA ARG A 104 3.26 -2.58 4.31
C ARG A 104 1.84 -2.80 4.83
N VAL A 105 0.86 -2.96 3.94
CA VAL A 105 -0.53 -3.27 4.33
C VAL A 105 -0.61 -4.66 4.96
N THR A 106 0.02 -5.66 4.35
CA THR A 106 0.06 -7.04 4.86
C THR A 106 0.66 -7.10 6.27
N GLU A 107 1.73 -6.33 6.51
CA GLU A 107 2.38 -6.26 7.81
C GLU A 107 1.50 -5.64 8.89
N ARG A 108 0.67 -4.65 8.53
CA ARG A 108 -0.28 -4.01 9.46
C ARG A 108 -1.42 -4.95 9.87
N CYS A 109 -1.75 -5.97 9.07
CA CYS A 109 -2.74 -6.97 9.45
C CYS A 109 -2.37 -7.65 10.77
N ARG A 110 -1.09 -7.92 11.01
CA ARG A 110 -0.61 -8.63 12.22
C ARG A 110 -0.92 -7.88 13.53
N THR A 111 -1.15 -6.57 13.48
CA THR A 111 -1.45 -5.78 14.68
C THR A 111 -2.75 -6.25 15.35
N CYS A 112 -3.73 -6.70 14.55
CA CYS A 112 -4.99 -7.24 15.05
C CYS A 112 -5.15 -8.75 14.77
N HIS A 113 -4.62 -9.25 13.67
CA HIS A 113 -4.73 -10.64 13.20
C HIS A 113 -3.45 -11.44 13.47
N GLN A 114 -3.03 -11.52 14.73
CA GLN A 114 -1.75 -12.12 15.11
C GLN A 114 -1.70 -13.62 14.80
N GLN A 115 -2.78 -14.35 15.09
CA GLN A 115 -2.85 -15.79 14.90
C GLN A 115 -2.92 -16.15 13.42
N GLU A 116 -3.76 -15.43 12.66
CA GLU A 116 -3.89 -15.64 11.21
C GLU A 116 -2.59 -15.28 10.48
N TYR A 117 -1.93 -14.19 10.87
CA TYR A 117 -0.63 -13.82 10.31
C TYR A 117 0.44 -14.87 10.63
N ALA A 118 0.50 -15.36 11.88
CA ALA A 118 1.44 -16.41 12.24
C ALA A 118 1.20 -17.72 11.47
N ALA A 119 -0.08 -18.10 11.29
CA ALA A 119 -0.45 -19.27 10.48
C ALA A 119 -0.12 -19.08 8.99
N TRP A 120 -0.35 -17.87 8.45
CA TRP A 120 0.05 -17.52 7.08
C TRP A 120 1.56 -17.59 6.89
N LEU A 121 2.34 -17.06 7.84
CA LEU A 121 3.80 -17.06 7.85
C LEU A 121 4.41 -18.46 8.00
N ALA A 122 3.76 -19.34 8.75
CA ALA A 122 4.17 -20.73 8.92
C ALA A 122 3.71 -21.63 7.76
N GLY A 123 2.82 -21.13 6.91
CA GLY A 123 2.20 -21.89 5.82
C GLY A 123 2.81 -21.60 4.46
N PRO A 124 2.34 -22.29 3.40
CA PRO A 124 2.83 -22.10 2.05
C PRO A 124 2.44 -20.75 1.42
N HIS A 125 1.56 -19.97 2.06
CA HIS A 125 1.10 -18.68 1.53
C HIS A 125 2.11 -17.54 1.71
N SER A 126 3.03 -17.64 2.68
CA SER A 126 4.12 -16.68 2.80
C SER A 126 5.29 -16.97 1.85
N THR A 127 5.11 -17.89 0.91
CA THR A 127 6.12 -18.18 -0.10
C THR A 127 6.49 -16.93 -0.90
N THR A 128 7.76 -16.83 -1.24
CA THR A 128 8.32 -15.63 -1.84
C THR A 128 8.29 -15.67 -3.37
N TYR A 129 8.48 -14.50 -4.00
CA TYR A 129 8.65 -14.44 -5.46
C TYR A 129 9.82 -15.30 -5.93
N ALA A 130 10.94 -15.34 -5.20
CA ALA A 130 12.08 -16.17 -5.57
C ALA A 130 11.73 -17.67 -5.49
N GLU A 131 11.04 -18.11 -4.44
CA GLU A 131 10.64 -19.51 -4.28
C GLU A 131 9.68 -19.98 -5.38
N ILE A 132 8.73 -19.13 -5.80
CA ILE A 132 7.78 -19.50 -6.86
C ILE A 132 8.39 -19.40 -8.25
N PHE A 133 9.05 -18.28 -8.57
CA PHE A 133 9.41 -17.97 -9.95
C PHE A 133 10.81 -18.41 -10.34
N LEU A 134 11.66 -18.83 -9.38
CA LEU A 134 13.00 -19.35 -9.64
C LEU A 134 13.13 -20.85 -9.34
N ASP A 135 12.02 -21.55 -9.08
CA ASP A 135 12.02 -23.01 -8.91
C ASP A 135 12.38 -23.70 -10.23
N ALA A 136 13.60 -24.23 -10.30
CA ALA A 136 14.11 -24.86 -11.51
C ALA A 136 13.39 -26.17 -11.87
N GLU A 137 12.88 -26.90 -10.88
CA GLU A 137 12.15 -28.15 -11.12
C GLU A 137 10.78 -27.88 -11.73
N HIS A 138 10.05 -26.90 -11.19
CA HIS A 138 8.76 -26.47 -11.70
C HIS A 138 8.91 -25.86 -13.10
N ASN A 139 9.83 -24.89 -13.24
CA ASN A 139 9.97 -24.14 -14.48
C ASN A 139 10.48 -25.01 -15.64
N ALA A 140 11.23 -26.09 -15.35
CA ALA A 140 11.61 -27.06 -16.37
C ALA A 140 10.42 -27.88 -16.93
N LYS A 141 9.33 -28.00 -16.17
CA LYS A 141 8.11 -28.76 -16.53
C LYS A 141 6.98 -27.87 -17.04
N ARG A 142 6.98 -26.58 -16.67
CA ARG A 142 5.92 -25.62 -17.01
C ARG A 142 6.51 -24.28 -17.41
N LEU A 143 6.09 -23.78 -18.58
CA LEU A 143 6.42 -22.43 -19.01
C LEU A 143 5.71 -21.41 -18.09
N LEU A 144 6.47 -20.44 -17.59
CA LEU A 144 5.93 -19.30 -16.86
C LEU A 144 5.07 -18.45 -17.79
N MET A 145 3.91 -18.02 -17.29
CA MET A 145 2.89 -17.31 -18.06
C MET A 145 2.13 -16.32 -17.17
N ASP A 146 1.45 -15.34 -17.75
CA ASP A 146 0.69 -14.33 -16.99
C ASP A 146 -0.37 -14.92 -16.06
N ASP A 147 -0.94 -16.08 -16.41
CA ASP A 147 -1.91 -16.77 -15.56
C ASP A 147 -1.33 -17.16 -14.18
N CYS A 148 -0.01 -17.32 -14.06
CA CYS A 148 0.65 -17.52 -12.76
C CYS A 148 0.41 -16.32 -11.82
N LEU A 149 0.40 -15.09 -12.38
CA LEU A 149 0.22 -13.87 -11.62
C LEU A 149 -1.19 -13.70 -11.07
N ARG A 150 -2.19 -14.43 -11.56
CA ARG A 150 -3.57 -14.34 -11.03
C ARG A 150 -3.65 -14.70 -9.55
N CYS A 151 -2.75 -15.55 -9.07
CA CYS A 151 -2.65 -15.94 -7.66
C CYS A 151 -1.28 -15.61 -7.07
N HIS A 152 -0.19 -15.89 -7.81
CA HIS A 152 1.18 -15.71 -7.35
C HIS A 152 1.71 -14.39 -7.87
N GLY A 153 1.54 -13.32 -7.10
CA GLY A 153 1.93 -11.96 -7.52
C GLY A 153 0.79 -11.17 -8.16
N MET A 154 -0.45 -11.37 -7.71
CA MET A 154 -1.63 -10.64 -8.21
C MET A 154 -1.51 -9.11 -8.12
N HIS A 155 -0.65 -8.60 -7.25
CA HIS A 155 -0.38 -7.17 -7.12
C HIS A 155 0.92 -6.71 -7.81
N PHE A 156 1.55 -7.58 -8.59
CA PHE A 156 2.65 -7.19 -9.46
C PHE A 156 2.08 -6.37 -10.64
N PRO A 157 2.63 -5.17 -10.92
CA PRO A 157 2.02 -4.25 -11.88
C PRO A 157 2.31 -4.57 -13.36
N GLY A 158 3.11 -5.61 -13.65
CA GLY A 158 3.53 -5.99 -15.00
C GLY A 158 3.09 -7.41 -15.38
N SER A 159 3.57 -7.87 -16.54
CA SER A 159 3.39 -9.24 -17.01
C SER A 159 4.46 -10.18 -16.44
N ILE A 160 4.36 -11.48 -16.72
CA ILE A 160 5.39 -12.44 -16.33
C ILE A 160 6.76 -12.10 -16.94
N GLU A 161 6.79 -11.51 -18.13
CA GLU A 161 8.00 -11.10 -18.85
C GLU A 161 8.69 -9.92 -18.16
N ASP A 162 7.94 -9.08 -17.44
CA ASP A 162 8.49 -7.99 -16.63
C ASP A 162 9.03 -8.49 -15.27
N LEU A 163 8.63 -9.70 -14.85
CA LEU A 163 9.00 -10.26 -13.56
C LEU A 163 10.23 -11.16 -13.64
N VAL A 164 10.29 -12.05 -14.63
CA VAL A 164 11.27 -13.15 -14.68
C VAL A 164 11.74 -13.42 -16.09
N ALA A 165 13.02 -13.73 -16.24
CA ALA A 165 13.61 -14.11 -17.52
C ALA A 165 14.60 -15.28 -17.34
N PRO A 166 14.74 -16.17 -18.35
CA PRO A 166 13.98 -16.22 -19.59
C PRO A 166 12.57 -16.81 -19.38
N ILE A 167 11.63 -16.46 -20.26
CA ILE A 167 10.38 -17.22 -20.39
C ILE A 167 10.66 -18.46 -21.26
N ALA A 168 11.20 -19.49 -20.61
CA ALA A 168 11.56 -20.76 -21.22
C ALA A 168 11.46 -21.89 -20.18
N THR A 169 11.42 -23.14 -20.64
CA THR A 169 11.57 -24.32 -19.77
C THR A 169 13.03 -24.73 -19.57
N SER A 170 13.96 -23.91 -20.06
CA SER A 170 15.41 -24.06 -19.86
C SER A 170 15.94 -22.81 -19.17
N GLY A 171 16.45 -22.98 -17.95
CA GLY A 171 17.03 -21.91 -17.16
C GLY A 171 18.47 -21.53 -17.57
N PRO A 172 19.17 -20.75 -16.73
CA PRO A 172 18.74 -20.29 -15.40
C PRO A 172 17.73 -19.13 -15.47
N TRP A 173 16.72 -19.18 -14.60
CA TRP A 173 15.77 -18.09 -14.41
C TRP A 173 16.32 -17.05 -13.43
N ARG A 174 15.98 -15.79 -13.65
CA ARG A 174 16.29 -14.67 -12.77
C ARG A 174 15.11 -13.71 -12.70
N LEU A 175 14.91 -13.11 -11.53
CA LEU A 175 13.98 -11.99 -11.39
C LEU A 175 14.58 -10.76 -12.06
N LEU A 176 13.76 -10.02 -12.80
CA LEU A 176 14.12 -8.73 -13.39
C LEU A 176 14.02 -7.58 -12.38
N VAL A 177 13.31 -7.80 -11.28
CA VAL A 177 13.19 -6.89 -10.13
C VAL A 177 13.75 -7.60 -8.89
N PRO A 178 15.07 -7.62 -8.67
CA PRO A 178 15.69 -8.40 -7.60
C PRO A 178 15.19 -8.03 -6.20
N GLU A 179 14.73 -6.79 -5.99
CA GLU A 179 14.25 -6.28 -4.71
C GLU A 179 12.97 -6.97 -4.22
N ILE A 180 12.21 -7.60 -5.12
CA ILE A 180 10.98 -8.31 -4.78
C ILE A 180 11.23 -9.76 -4.36
N ALA A 181 12.46 -10.28 -4.50
CA ALA A 181 12.78 -11.69 -4.35
C ALA A 181 12.26 -12.31 -3.04
N GLY A 182 12.47 -11.62 -1.91
CA GLY A 182 12.04 -12.08 -0.58
C GLY A 182 10.62 -11.66 -0.19
N GLN A 183 9.89 -10.99 -1.08
CA GLN A 183 8.53 -10.53 -0.79
C GLN A 183 7.54 -11.69 -0.95
N PRO A 184 6.45 -11.70 -0.18
CA PRO A 184 5.42 -12.72 -0.34
C PRO A 184 4.73 -12.61 -1.69
N ALA A 185 4.67 -13.71 -2.44
CA ALA A 185 3.94 -13.79 -3.69
C ALA A 185 2.42 -13.92 -3.47
N ILE A 186 1.99 -14.36 -2.28
CA ILE A 186 0.57 -14.54 -1.92
C ILE A 186 0.25 -13.78 -0.62
N PRO A 187 0.25 -12.43 -0.64
CA PRO A 187 -0.07 -11.62 0.53
C PRO A 187 -1.53 -11.84 0.98
N CYS A 188 -1.88 -11.44 2.22
CA CYS A 188 -3.23 -11.65 2.76
C CYS A 188 -4.34 -11.10 1.84
N ILE A 189 -4.10 -9.92 1.25
CA ILE A 189 -5.06 -9.27 0.34
C ILE A 189 -5.20 -9.96 -1.02
N ALA A 190 -4.40 -10.99 -1.31
CA ALA A 190 -4.56 -11.78 -2.51
C ALA A 190 -5.88 -12.58 -2.51
N CYS A 191 -6.31 -13.00 -1.32
CA CYS A 191 -7.57 -13.71 -1.13
C CYS A 191 -8.60 -12.91 -0.32
N HIS A 192 -8.13 -12.02 0.56
CA HIS A 192 -8.99 -11.27 1.47
C HIS A 192 -9.25 -9.85 0.96
N GLU A 193 -10.47 -9.59 0.51
CA GLU A 193 -10.92 -8.27 0.08
C GLU A 193 -11.32 -7.41 1.30
N MET A 194 -10.59 -6.31 1.55
CA MET A 194 -10.68 -5.55 2.80
C MET A 194 -11.90 -4.62 2.87
N HIS A 195 -12.24 -3.96 1.75
CA HIS A 195 -13.36 -3.03 1.66
C HIS A 195 -14.64 -3.69 1.13
N ARG A 196 -14.64 -5.02 0.97
CA ARG A 196 -15.84 -5.75 0.56
C ARG A 196 -16.96 -5.49 1.57
N ARG A 197 -18.16 -5.24 1.03
CA ARG A 197 -19.37 -5.07 1.84
C ARG A 197 -19.54 -6.23 2.81
N GLY A 198 -19.59 -5.92 4.11
CA GLY A 198 -19.91 -6.89 5.14
C GLY A 198 -21.42 -6.93 5.43
N THR A 199 -21.94 -8.06 5.90
CA THR A 199 -23.25 -8.11 6.57
C THR A 199 -23.05 -8.00 8.08
N PRO A 200 -23.41 -6.87 8.72
CA PRO A 200 -23.32 -6.75 10.17
C PRO A 200 -24.22 -7.80 10.85
N GLY A 201 -23.64 -8.68 11.67
CA GLY A 201 -24.39 -9.68 12.47
C GLY A 201 -24.73 -11.00 11.77
N GLY A 202 -24.35 -11.19 10.51
CA GLY A 202 -24.45 -12.50 9.86
C GLY A 202 -23.37 -13.45 10.39
N ARG A 203 -23.76 -14.57 11.03
CA ARG A 203 -22.83 -15.68 11.24
C ARG A 203 -22.36 -16.15 9.86
N ARG A 204 -21.05 -16.35 9.69
CA ARG A 204 -20.49 -17.08 8.55
C ARG A 204 -20.99 -18.52 8.57
#